data_AF-A0A7J3LLX5-F1
#
_entry.id   AF-A0A7J3LLX5-F1
#
_cell.length_a   1.000
_cell.length_b   1.000
_cell.length_c   1.000
_cell.angle_alpha   90.00
_cell.angle_beta   90.00
_cell.angle_gamma   90.00
#
_symmetry.space_group_name_H-M   'P 1'
#
loop_
_entity.id
_entity.type
_entity.pdbx_description
1 polymer ?
#
loop_
_entity_poly.entity_id
_entity_poly.type
_entity_poly.pdbx_seq_one_letter_code
_entity_poly.pdbx_strand_id
1 'polypeptide(L)'
;MAIQEFLKDWTLQYIRHMDAFDKSILEILEEPGRIVVKHKKKTQTYIPVAELAQDKVKVSDVPLTIVTLNTKANFERLIKDWKMLARQPGLKLIFINPDSSLERKWAICPHTHSRISDDDSLRLGLMSLFQTVEEISEADAKRLAERNE
;
A
#
# COMPACT_ATOMS: atom_id res chain seq x y z
N MET A 1 10.88 -11.54 -8.78
CA MET A 1 11.87 -10.66 -8.14
C MET A 1 11.76 -9.25 -8.70
N ALA A 2 11.78 -9.08 -10.02
CA ALA A 2 11.68 -7.78 -10.68
C ALA A 2 10.47 -6.91 -10.27
N ILE A 3 9.25 -7.47 -10.16
CA ILE A 3 8.08 -6.68 -9.70
C ILE A 3 8.24 -6.13 -8.28
N GLN A 4 8.97 -6.85 -7.42
CA GLN A 4 9.14 -6.44 -6.04
C GLN A 4 10.20 -5.34 -5.92
N GLU A 5 11.22 -5.36 -6.77
CA GLU A 5 12.16 -4.25 -6.90
C GLU A 5 11.46 -3.01 -7.43
N PHE A 6 10.61 -3.16 -8.45
CA PHE A 6 9.75 -2.08 -8.93
C PHE A 6 8.90 -1.45 -7.82
N LEU A 7 8.20 -2.27 -7.04
CA LEU A 7 7.37 -1.76 -5.94
C LEU A 7 8.20 -1.08 -4.85
N LYS A 8 9.39 -1.61 -4.55
CA LYS A 8 10.33 -1.01 -3.60
C LYS A 8 10.78 0.37 -4.08
N ASP A 9 11.20 0.48 -5.33
CA ASP A 9 11.67 1.74 -5.92
C ASP A 9 10.56 2.78 -5.99
N TRP A 10 9.37 2.36 -6.45
CA TRP A 10 8.19 3.22 -6.46
C TRP A 10 7.87 3.72 -5.05
N THR A 11 7.94 2.83 -4.05
CA THR A 11 7.68 3.18 -2.64
C THR A 11 8.71 4.19 -2.12
N LEU A 12 10.00 4.00 -2.43
CA LEU A 12 11.06 4.94 -2.05
C LEU A 12 10.85 6.32 -2.69
N GLN A 13 10.52 6.37 -3.98
CA GLN A 13 10.21 7.62 -4.67
C GLN A 13 8.99 8.30 -4.04
N TYR A 14 7.94 7.54 -3.73
CA TYR A 14 6.76 8.05 -3.05
C TYR A 14 7.10 8.64 -1.67
N ILE A 15 7.88 7.92 -0.85
CA ILE A 15 8.31 8.40 0.48
C ILE A 15 9.08 9.71 0.35
N ARG A 16 10.05 9.79 -0.57
CA ARG A 16 10.86 10.99 -0.80
C ARG A 16 10.01 12.16 -1.29
N HIS A 17 9.06 11.90 -2.18
CA HIS A 17 8.12 12.92 -2.66
C HIS A 17 7.25 13.47 -1.52
N MET A 18 6.72 12.60 -0.65
CA MET A 18 5.92 13.02 0.50
C MET A 18 6.73 13.85 1.50
N ASP A 19 8.03 13.56 1.67
CA ASP A 19 8.90 14.31 2.58
C ASP A 19 9.52 15.57 1.95
N ALA A 20 9.34 15.81 0.65
CA ALA A 20 10.00 16.91 -0.06
C ALA A 20 9.71 18.29 0.56
N PHE A 21 8.49 18.46 1.10
CA PHE A 21 8.05 19.69 1.77
C PHE A 21 8.36 19.67 3.27
N ASP A 22 8.06 18.56 3.95
CA ASP A 22 8.14 18.47 5.41
C ASP A 22 9.57 18.31 5.94
N LYS A 23 10.49 17.75 5.14
CA LYS A 23 11.90 17.46 5.49
C LYS A 23 12.02 16.88 6.91
N SER A 24 11.21 15.86 7.15
CA SER A 24 11.01 15.24 8.45
C SER A 24 11.75 13.92 8.59
N ILE A 25 12.14 13.31 7.47
CA ILE A 25 12.92 12.07 7.44
C ILE A 25 14.33 12.36 7.96
N LEU A 26 14.76 11.55 8.92
CA LEU A 26 16.11 11.51 9.43
C LEU A 26 16.93 10.42 8.74
N GLU A 27 16.30 9.28 8.48
CA GLU A 27 16.97 8.09 7.94
C GLU A 27 15.97 7.19 7.20
N ILE A 28 16.43 6.58 6.10
CA ILE A 28 15.71 5.52 5.38
C ILE A 28 16.61 4.28 5.40
N LEU A 29 16.11 3.19 5.99
CA LEU A 29 16.79 1.90 6.04
C LEU A 29 16.07 0.92 5.10
N GLU A 30 16.78 0.41 4.12
CA GLU A 30 16.29 -0.60 3.20
C GLU A 30 16.67 -1.98 3.71
N GLU A 31 15.69 -2.73 4.19
CA GLU A 31 15.88 -4.08 4.71
C GLU A 31 15.25 -5.11 3.75
N PRO A 32 15.63 -6.39 3.83
CA PRO A 32 15.01 -7.43 3.01
C PRO A 32 13.48 -7.45 3.17
N GLY A 33 12.77 -7.05 2.11
CA GLY A 33 11.31 -7.04 2.04
C GLY A 33 10.61 -5.87 2.74
N ARG A 34 11.32 -4.90 3.31
CA ARG A 34 10.70 -3.72 3.96
C ARG A 34 11.59 -2.48 3.91
N ILE A 35 10.96 -1.31 4.01
CA ILE A 35 11.63 -0.01 4.12
C ILE A 35 11.25 0.59 5.47
N VAL A 36 12.23 0.88 6.31
CA VAL A 36 12.02 1.52 7.62
C VAL A 36 12.41 2.99 7.51
N VAL A 37 11.45 3.88 7.74
CA VAL A 37 11.65 5.32 7.66
C VAL A 37 11.57 5.90 9.06
N LYS A 38 12.68 6.48 9.52
CA LYS A 38 12.73 7.21 10.80
C LYS A 38 12.49 8.68 10.52
N HIS A 39 11.39 9.20 11.04
CA HIS A 39 11.09 10.64 11.06
C HIS A 39 11.43 11.23 12.43
N LYS A 40 11.52 12.57 12.51
CA LYS A 40 11.75 13.33 13.75
C LYS A 40 10.84 12.92 14.93
N LYS A 41 9.60 12.49 14.64
CA LYS A 41 8.57 12.22 15.67
C LYS A 41 8.08 10.77 15.72
N LYS A 42 8.40 9.96 14.71
CA LYS A 42 7.84 8.59 14.56
C LYS A 42 8.69 7.75 13.62
N THR A 43 8.58 6.44 13.77
CA THR A 43 9.08 5.47 12.79
C THR A 43 7.90 4.88 12.02
N GLN A 44 8.04 4.77 10.71
CA GLN A 44 7.05 4.16 9.83
C GLN A 44 7.71 3.05 9.02
N THR A 45 7.13 1.86 9.04
CA THR A 45 7.55 0.75 8.19
C THR A 45 6.67 0.68 6.95
N TYR A 46 7.29 0.49 5.79
CA TYR A 46 6.65 0.23 4.51
C TYR A 46 6.98 -1.19 4.05
N ILE A 47 5.96 -1.93 3.60
CA ILE A 47 6.10 -3.28 3.06
C ILE A 47 5.52 -3.27 1.64
N PRO A 48 6.36 -3.12 0.60
CA PRO A 48 5.94 -3.30 -0.78
C PRO A 48 5.68 -4.80 -1.02
N VAL A 49 4.53 -5.16 -1.60
CA VAL A 49 4.17 -6.54 -1.96
C VAL A 49 3.31 -6.56 -3.22
N ALA A 50 3.60 -7.46 -4.15
CA ALA A 50 2.77 -7.63 -5.35
C ALA A 50 1.38 -8.18 -5.01
N GLU A 51 1.32 -9.12 -4.07
CA GLU A 51 0.09 -9.74 -3.61
C GLU A 51 -0.13 -9.48 -2.12
N LEU A 52 -1.34 -9.08 -1.76
CA LEU A 52 -1.75 -8.92 -0.38
C LEU A 52 -1.95 -10.33 0.21
N ALA A 53 -0.94 -10.87 0.91
CA ALA A 53 -1.03 -12.16 1.57
C ALA A 53 -1.10 -12.00 3.10
N GLN A 54 -1.86 -12.87 3.78
CA GLN A 54 -2.09 -12.80 5.24
C GLN A 54 -0.78 -12.87 6.04
N ASP A 55 0.21 -13.64 5.59
CA ASP A 55 1.52 -13.78 6.24
C ASP A 55 2.36 -12.49 6.18
N LYS A 56 2.05 -11.61 5.23
CA LYS A 56 2.71 -10.30 5.06
C LYS A 56 2.10 -9.22 5.95
N VAL A 57 0.88 -9.44 6.44
CA VAL A 57 0.23 -8.55 7.41
C VAL A 57 0.40 -9.12 8.81
N LYS A 58 1.60 -8.96 9.36
CA LYS A 58 1.83 -9.25 10.78
C LYS A 58 1.37 -8.06 11.63
N VAL A 59 0.68 -8.36 12.72
CA VAL A 59 0.43 -7.38 13.78
C VAL A 59 1.78 -6.83 14.21
N SER A 60 1.92 -5.52 14.12
CA SER A 60 3.17 -4.80 14.37
C SER A 60 2.88 -3.67 15.33
N ASP A 61 3.74 -3.52 16.34
CA ASP A 61 3.67 -2.42 17.31
C ASP A 61 4.08 -1.07 16.70
N VAL A 62 4.75 -1.10 15.54
CA VAL A 62 5.06 0.11 14.77
C VAL A 62 4.03 0.34 13.66
N PRO A 63 3.70 1.62 13.36
CA PRO A 63 2.87 1.97 12.22
C PRO A 63 3.38 1.30 10.94
N LEU A 64 2.45 0.66 10.22
CA LEU A 64 2.73 -0.15 9.04
C LEU A 64 1.99 0.40 7.82
N THR A 65 2.68 0.51 6.69
CA THR A 65 2.08 0.87 5.40
C THR A 65 2.39 -0.23 4.40
N ILE A 66 1.37 -0.88 3.88
CA ILE A 66 1.50 -1.88 2.81
C ILE A 66 1.32 -1.16 1.48
N VAL A 67 2.23 -1.39 0.54
CA VAL A 67 2.11 -0.86 -0.83
C VAL A 67 1.93 -2.04 -1.78
N THR A 68 0.86 -2.04 -2.55
CA THR A 68 0.50 -3.16 -3.43
C THR A 68 -0.12 -2.71 -4.75
N LEU A 69 -0.21 -3.61 -5.71
CA LEU A 69 -0.80 -3.34 -7.02
C LEU A 69 -2.32 -3.24 -6.92
N ASN A 70 -2.92 -2.37 -7.72
CA ASN A 70 -4.38 -2.23 -7.84
C ASN A 70 -4.99 -3.36 -8.69
N THR A 71 -4.73 -4.61 -8.32
CA THR A 71 -5.35 -5.79 -8.94
C THR A 71 -6.68 -6.11 -8.27
N LYS A 72 -7.62 -6.70 -9.00
CA LYS A 72 -8.87 -7.20 -8.42
C LYS A 72 -8.63 -8.24 -7.32
N ALA A 73 -7.58 -9.06 -7.44
CA ALA A 73 -7.22 -10.04 -6.42
C ALA A 73 -6.84 -9.38 -5.08
N ASN A 74 -6.00 -8.34 -5.12
CA ASN A 74 -5.62 -7.59 -3.91
C ASN A 74 -6.80 -6.83 -3.30
N PHE A 75 -7.68 -6.30 -4.16
CA PHE A 75 -8.89 -5.63 -3.72
C PHE A 75 -9.88 -6.57 -3.01
N GLU A 76 -10.20 -7.73 -3.61
CA GLU A 76 -11.08 -8.71 -2.98
C GLU A 76 -10.45 -9.27 -1.69
N ARG A 77 -9.12 -9.35 -1.62
CA ARG A 77 -8.42 -9.73 -0.40
C ARG A 77 -8.57 -8.70 0.72
N LEU A 78 -8.46 -7.40 0.42
CA LEU A 78 -8.71 -6.32 1.38
C LEU A 78 -10.10 -6.47 2.00
N ILE A 79 -11.12 -6.73 1.18
CA ILE A 79 -12.50 -6.92 1.66
C ILE A 79 -12.60 -8.17 2.55
N LYS A 80 -12.05 -9.30 2.07
CA LYS A 80 -12.08 -10.57 2.78
C LYS A 80 -11.43 -10.49 4.16
N ASP A 81 -10.28 -9.84 4.24
CA ASP A 81 -9.48 -9.73 5.47
C ASP A 81 -9.80 -8.46 6.28
N TRP A 82 -10.79 -7.66 5.88
CA TRP A 82 -11.06 -6.33 6.44
C TRP A 82 -11.14 -6.32 7.97
N LYS A 83 -11.90 -7.25 8.56
CA LYS A 83 -12.06 -7.32 10.02
C LYS A 83 -10.75 -7.54 10.77
N MET A 84 -9.81 -8.27 10.17
CA MET A 84 -8.48 -8.48 10.73
C MET A 84 -7.64 -7.20 10.57
N LEU A 85 -7.61 -6.62 9.37
CA LEU A 85 -6.83 -5.41 9.07
C LEU A 85 -7.30 -4.21 9.91
N ALA A 86 -8.60 -4.06 10.10
CA ALA A 86 -9.22 -3.00 10.89
C ALA A 86 -8.88 -3.07 12.39
N ARG A 87 -8.43 -4.23 12.90
CA ARG A 87 -7.98 -4.36 14.29
C ARG A 87 -6.60 -3.78 14.54
N GLN A 88 -5.83 -3.46 13.49
CA GLN A 88 -4.46 -2.95 13.62
C GLN A 88 -4.43 -1.42 13.52
N PRO A 89 -4.24 -0.68 14.63
CA PRO A 89 -4.13 0.76 14.59
C PRO A 89 -2.88 1.20 13.82
N GLY A 90 -2.99 2.29 13.07
CA GLY A 90 -1.87 2.83 12.29
C GLY A 90 -1.51 2.03 11.04
N LEU A 91 -2.25 0.95 10.70
CA LEU A 91 -2.13 0.28 9.42
C LEU A 91 -2.67 1.16 8.30
N LYS A 92 -1.90 1.26 7.22
CA LYS A 92 -2.29 1.87 5.95
C LYS A 92 -2.07 0.87 4.82
N LEU A 93 -2.93 0.89 3.83
CA LEU A 93 -2.71 0.22 2.56
C LEU A 93 -2.73 1.26 1.45
N ILE A 94 -1.82 1.14 0.50
CA ILE A 94 -1.72 1.96 -0.69
C ILE A 94 -1.77 1.01 -1.88
N PHE A 95 -2.77 1.19 -2.73
CA PHE A 95 -2.95 0.46 -3.97
C PHE A 95 -2.50 1.35 -5.12
N ILE A 96 -1.68 0.82 -6.03
CA ILE A 96 -1.06 1.61 -7.08
C ILE A 96 -1.34 1.03 -8.47
N ASN A 97 -1.50 1.93 -9.43
CA ASN A 97 -1.30 1.67 -10.84
C ASN A 97 -0.50 2.84 -11.46
N PRO A 98 0.82 2.69 -11.59
CA PRO A 98 1.69 3.73 -12.14
C PRO A 98 1.33 4.17 -13.56
N ASP A 99 0.76 3.25 -14.35
CA ASP A 99 0.39 3.47 -15.74
C ASP A 99 -1.07 3.92 -15.90
N SER A 100 -1.80 4.11 -14.79
CA SER A 100 -3.18 4.56 -14.89
C SER A 100 -3.27 5.98 -15.47
N SER A 101 -4.23 6.14 -16.39
CA SER A 101 -4.64 7.39 -17.02
C SER A 101 -5.58 8.23 -16.14
N LEU A 102 -6.17 7.61 -15.12
CA LEU A 102 -6.98 8.27 -14.08
C LEU A 102 -6.07 8.65 -12.89
N GLU A 103 -6.42 8.22 -11.68
CA GLU A 103 -5.54 8.31 -10.52
C GLU A 103 -4.52 7.17 -10.55
N ARG A 104 -3.30 7.43 -10.07
CA ARG A 104 -2.23 6.42 -10.04
C ARG A 104 -2.16 5.62 -8.75
N LYS A 105 -2.90 6.04 -7.73
CA LYS A 105 -2.96 5.37 -6.43
C LYS A 105 -4.18 5.78 -5.63
N TRP A 106 -4.59 4.91 -4.73
CA TRP A 106 -5.51 5.23 -3.64
C TRP A 106 -4.99 4.59 -2.34
N ALA A 107 -5.45 5.11 -1.21
CA ALA A 107 -5.00 4.64 0.10
C ALA A 107 -6.15 4.51 1.09
N ILE A 108 -6.01 3.58 2.02
CA ILE A 108 -7.01 3.30 3.05
C ILE A 108 -6.32 3.06 4.39
N CYS A 109 -6.93 3.52 5.47
CA CYS A 109 -6.53 3.23 6.85
C CYS A 109 -7.62 2.36 7.49
N PRO A 110 -7.52 1.02 7.46
CA PRO A 110 -8.63 0.13 7.83
C PRO A 110 -9.21 0.42 9.21
N HIS A 111 -8.34 0.60 10.21
CA HIS A 111 -8.75 0.88 11.59
C HIS A 111 -9.52 2.20 11.76
N THR A 112 -9.15 3.23 10.99
CA THR A 112 -9.86 4.51 11.03
C THR A 112 -11.19 4.39 10.30
N HIS A 113 -11.19 3.76 9.11
CA HIS A 113 -12.39 3.65 8.28
C HIS A 113 -13.45 2.75 8.91
N SER A 114 -13.06 1.67 9.58
CA SER A 114 -14.01 0.82 10.33
C SER A 114 -14.70 1.51 11.51
N ARG A 115 -14.16 2.64 11.98
CA ARG A 115 -14.75 3.42 13.09
C ARG A 115 -15.70 4.51 12.61
N ILE A 116 -15.61 4.91 11.34
CA ILE A 116 -16.37 6.04 10.79
C ILE A 116 -17.34 5.62 9.69
N SER A 117 -17.22 4.41 9.17
CA SER A 117 -18.11 3.82 8.17
C SER A 117 -18.91 2.69 8.79
N ASP A 118 -20.16 2.53 8.37
CA ASP A 118 -20.97 1.36 8.65
C ASP A 118 -20.52 0.16 7.81
N ASP A 119 -20.69 -1.05 8.35
CA ASP A 119 -20.27 -2.29 7.68
C ASP A 119 -21.05 -2.52 6.36
N ASP A 120 -22.29 -2.01 6.27
CA ASP A 120 -23.17 -2.21 5.11
C ASP A 120 -22.69 -1.41 3.88
N SER A 121 -22.13 -0.20 4.09
CA SER A 121 -21.60 0.65 3.02
C SER A 121 -20.13 0.39 2.66
N LEU A 122 -19.40 -0.38 3.47
CA LEU A 122 -17.96 -0.60 3.33
C LEU A 122 -17.56 -1.08 1.93
N ARG A 123 -18.20 -2.15 1.44
CA ARG A 123 -17.83 -2.74 0.14
C ARG A 123 -18.02 -1.72 -0.99
N LEU A 124 -19.11 -0.96 -0.94
CA LEU A 124 -19.42 0.06 -1.94
C LEU A 124 -18.42 1.22 -1.88
N GLY A 125 -18.07 1.69 -0.67
CA GLY A 125 -17.05 2.72 -0.49
C GLY A 125 -15.67 2.27 -0.98
N LEU A 126 -15.24 1.05 -0.62
CA LEU A 126 -13.98 0.48 -1.10
C LEU A 126 -13.99 0.29 -2.62
N MET A 127 -15.10 -0.15 -3.20
CA MET A 127 -15.22 -0.28 -4.66
C MET A 127 -15.07 1.07 -5.36
N SER A 128 -15.68 2.13 -4.81
CA SER A 128 -15.52 3.47 -5.36
C SER A 128 -14.06 3.92 -5.35
N LEU A 129 -13.30 3.61 -4.29
CA LEU A 129 -11.86 3.93 -4.24
C LEU A 129 -11.05 3.07 -5.22
N PHE A 130 -11.38 1.78 -5.34
CA PHE A 130 -10.73 0.90 -6.29
C PHE A 130 -10.90 1.38 -7.74
N GLN A 131 -12.08 1.89 -8.08
CA GLN A 131 -12.42 2.36 -9.43
C GLN A 131 -11.80 3.72 -9.80
N THR A 132 -11.24 4.49 -8.85
CA THR A 132 -10.53 5.73 -9.21
C THR A 132 -9.19 5.47 -9.89
N VAL A 133 -8.64 4.27 -9.69
CA VAL A 133 -7.37 3.80 -10.26
C VAL A 133 -7.69 2.64 -11.19
N GLU A 134 -7.16 2.63 -12.41
CA GLU A 134 -7.41 1.51 -13.32
C GLU A 134 -6.86 0.19 -12.75
N GLU A 135 -7.58 -0.91 -12.99
CA GLU A 135 -7.15 -2.24 -12.57
C GLU A 135 -5.86 -2.66 -13.28
N ILE A 136 -4.95 -3.31 -12.55
CA ILE A 136 -3.78 -3.98 -13.13
C ILE A 136 -4.14 -5.43 -13.44
N SER A 137 -3.99 -5.83 -14.71
CA SER A 137 -4.03 -7.23 -15.12
C SER A 137 -2.70 -7.95 -14.86
N GLU A 138 -2.69 -9.28 -14.94
CA GLU A 138 -1.45 -10.06 -14.83
C GLU A 138 -0.41 -9.67 -15.90
N ALA A 139 -0.88 -9.35 -17.12
CA ALA A 139 -0.01 -8.89 -18.20
C ALA A 139 0.63 -7.52 -17.87
N ASP A 140 -0.14 -6.61 -17.26
CA ASP A 140 0.37 -5.31 -16.81
C ASP A 140 1.42 -5.48 -15.70
N ALA A 141 1.14 -6.33 -14.72
CA ALA A 141 2.07 -6.63 -13.64
C ALA A 141 3.40 -7.20 -14.17
N LYS A 142 3.34 -8.06 -15.19
CA LYS A 142 4.53 -8.59 -15.85
C LYS A 142 5.32 -7.49 -16.57
N ARG A 143 4.65 -6.61 -17.33
CA ARG A 143 5.29 -5.47 -18.00
C ARG A 143 5.96 -4.50 -17.03
N LEU A 144 5.32 -4.26 -15.88
CA LEU A 144 5.90 -3.43 -14.81
C LEU A 144 7.16 -4.06 -14.21
N ALA A 145 7.20 -5.39 -14.09
CA ALA A 145 8.39 -6.10 -13.64
C ALA A 145 9.57 -5.90 -14.60
N GLU A 146 9.30 -6.00 -15.91
CA GLU A 146 10.32 -5.91 -16.98
C GLU A 146 10.90 -4.49 -17.15
N ARG A 147 10.26 -3.44 -16.61
CA ARG A 147 10.76 -2.04 -16.70
C ARG A 147 12.00 -1.75 -15.86
N ASN A 148 12.28 -2.59 -14.87
CA ASN A 148 13.37 -2.43 -13.93
C ASN A 148 14.53 -3.42 -14.17
N GLU A 149 14.50 -4.16 -15.28
CA GLU A 149 15.65 -4.91 -15.82
C GLU A 149 16.41 -4.07 -16.86
#